data_AF-A0A1D9D337-F1
#
_entry.id   AF-A0A1D9D337-F1
#
_cell.length_a   1.000
_cell.length_b   1.000
_cell.length_c   1.000
_cell.angle_alpha   90.00
_cell.angle_beta   90.00
_cell.angle_gamma   90.00
#
_symmetry.space_group_name_H-M   'P 1'
#
loop_
_entity.id
_entity.type
_entity.pdbx_description
1 polymer ?
#
loop_
_entity_poly.entity_id
_entity_poly.type
_entity_poly.pdbx_seq_one_letter_code
_entity_poly.pdbx_strand_id
1 'polypeptide(L)' 'MNFYGSPGTGKTLTAEAFAGRLDLPIIKVGIAEIESKLMGETSKNIQRFFKTLMIKMRFYF' A
#
# COMPACT_ATOMS: atom_id res chain seq x y z
N MET A 1 5.16 5.21 10.32
CA MET A 1 6.46 5.64 9.75
C MET A 1 6.18 6.58 8.59
N ASN A 2 6.82 7.74 8.54
CA ASN A 2 6.75 8.65 7.39
C ASN A 2 8.13 8.71 6.71
N PHE A 3 8.21 8.30 5.45
CA PHE A 3 9.43 8.36 4.66
C PHE A 3 9.42 9.62 3.78
N TYR A 4 10.32 10.56 4.04
CA TYR A 4 10.42 11.84 3.32
C TYR A 4 11.86 12.13 2.84
N GLY A 5 12.02 12.99 1.83
CA GLY A 5 13.31 13.38 1.25
C GLY A 5 13.29 13.40 -0.29
N SER A 6 14.39 13.79 -0.93
CA SER A 6 14.50 13.90 -2.39
C SER A 6 14.16 12.60 -3.13
N PRO A 7 13.66 12.65 -4.37
CA PRO A 7 13.48 11.46 -5.20
C PRO A 7 14.78 10.64 -5.29
N GLY A 8 14.68 9.31 -5.34
CA GLY A 8 15.85 8.44 -5.44
C GLY A 8 16.54 8.07 -4.12
N THR A 9 16.14 8.61 -2.96
CA THR A 9 16.74 8.24 -1.66
C THR A 9 16.31 6.88 -1.09
N GLY A 10 15.77 5.98 -1.93
CA GLY A 10 15.44 4.61 -1.52
C GLY A 10 14.17 4.44 -0.67
N LYS A 11 13.35 5.46 -0.44
CA LYS A 11 12.13 5.36 0.40
C LYS A 11 11.22 4.16 0.05
N THR A 12 10.90 4.01 -1.25
CA THR A 12 10.08 2.89 -1.73
C THR A 12 10.78 1.55 -1.55
N LEU A 13 12.08 1.50 -1.87
CA LEU A 13 12.92 0.31 -1.71
C LEU A 13 12.96 -0.13 -0.24
N THR A 14 13.11 0.81 0.69
CA THR A 14 13.15 0.53 2.13
C THR A 14 11.83 -0.08 2.60
N ALA A 15 10.68 0.41 2.14
CA ALA A 15 9.39 -0.16 2.49
C ALA A 15 9.25 -1.60 1.97
N GLU A 16 9.67 -1.86 0.73
CA GLU A 16 9.65 -3.21 0.14
C GLU A 16 10.61 -4.17 0.85
N ALA A 17 11.83 -3.72 1.12
CA ALA A 17 12.83 -4.51 1.83
C ALA A 17 12.35 -4.86 3.25
N PHE A 18 11.67 -3.93 3.94
CA PHE A 18 11.11 -4.17 5.27
C PHE A 18 10.01 -5.22 5.23
N ALA A 19 9.08 -5.14 4.28
CA ALA A 19 8.02 -6.14 4.10
C ALA A 19 8.60 -7.52 3.75
N GLY A 20 9.56 -7.57 2.82
CA GLY A 20 10.26 -8.81 2.45
C GLY A 20 11.06 -9.42 3.61
N ARG A 21 11.63 -8.59 4.49
CA ARG A 21 12.36 -9.05 5.70
C ARG A 21 11.42 -9.71 6.72
N LEU A 22 10.17 -9.26 6.80
CA LEU A 22 9.15 -9.78 7.70
C LEU A 22 8.33 -10.92 7.07
N ASP A 23 8.58 -11.25 5.82
CA ASP A 23 7.76 -12.16 5.01
C ASP A 23 6.27 -11.78 5.04
N LEU A 24 5.99 -10.48 4.91
CA LEU A 24 4.64 -9.95 4.88
C LEU A 24 4.29 -9.40 3.49
N PRO A 25 3.03 -9.54 3.05
CA PRO A 25 2.59 -8.92 1.81
C PRO A 25 2.60 -7.38 1.94
N ILE A 26 3.05 -6.70 0.90
CA ILE A 26 2.97 -5.25 0.76
C ILE A 26 2.08 -4.87 -0.43
N ILE A 27 1.33 -3.78 -0.29
CA ILE A 27 0.61 -3.13 -1.39
C ILE A 27 1.12 -1.71 -1.56
N LYS A 28 1.36 -1.31 -2.82
CA LYS A 28 1.67 0.06 -3.19
C LYS A 28 0.38 0.69 -3.72
N VAL A 29 0.01 1.84 -3.19
CA VAL A 29 -1.19 2.57 -3.62
C VAL A 29 -0.81 4.03 -3.81
N GLY A 30 -0.97 4.53 -5.03
CA GLY A 30 -0.79 5.95 -5.33
C GLY A 30 -2.00 6.79 -4.93
N ILE A 31 -1.79 8.09 -4.71
CA ILE A 31 -2.86 9.04 -4.37
C ILE A 31 -3.94 9.07 -5.45
N ALA A 32 -3.54 9.03 -6.73
CA ALA A 32 -4.47 8.99 -7.87
C ALA A 32 -5.32 7.72 -7.93
N GLU A 33 -4.90 6.62 -7.30
CA GLU A 33 -5.69 5.39 -7.21
C GLU A 33 -6.70 5.43 -6.04
N ILE A 34 -6.40 6.23 -5.02
CA ILE A 34 -7.26 6.46 -3.87
C ILE A 34 -8.32 7.50 -4.24
N GLU A 35 -7.90 8.62 -4.81
CA GLU A 35 -8.79 9.74 -5.14
C GLU A 35 -9.64 9.43 -6.36
N SER A 36 -10.95 9.63 -6.23
CA SER A 36 -11.87 9.65 -7.36
C SER A 36 -12.68 10.95 -7.36
N LYS A 37 -13.05 11.40 -8.57
CA LYS A 37 -13.91 12.57 -8.78
C LYS A 37 -15.36 12.33 -8.34
N LEU A 38 -15.74 11.06 -8.14
CA LEU A 38 -17.08 10.67 -7.74
C LEU A 38 -17.17 10.53 -6.21
N MET A 39 -18.16 11.18 -5.60
CA MET A 39 -18.42 11.09 -4.16
C MET A 39 -18.61 9.64 -3.73
N GLY A 40 -17.87 9.22 -2.70
CA GLY A 40 -17.95 7.89 -2.10
C GLY A 40 -17.11 6.80 -2.77
N GLU A 41 -16.49 7.06 -3.93
CA GLU A 41 -15.59 6.09 -4.55
C GLU A 41 -14.24 6.00 -3.84
N THR A 42 -13.72 7.10 -3.32
CA THR A 42 -12.48 7.10 -2.51
C THR A 42 -12.56 6.10 -1.35
N SER A 43 -13.67 6.12 -0.59
CA SER A 43 -13.89 5.19 0.51
C SER A 43 -14.01 3.75 0.05
N LYS A 44 -14.64 3.50 -1.11
CA LYS A 44 -14.74 2.16 -1.71
C LYS A 44 -13.37 1.64 -2.15
N ASN A 45 -12.53 2.49 -2.72
CA ASN A 45 -11.17 2.12 -3.15
C ASN A 45 -10.32 1.74 -1.94
N ILE A 46 -10.35 2.54 -0.87
CA ILE A 46 -9.66 2.22 0.39
C ILE A 46 -10.12 0.85 0.92
N GLN A 47 -11.44 0.62 1.02
CA GLN A 47 -11.97 -0.67 1.47
C GLN A 47 -11.52 -1.83 0.58
N ARG A 48 -11.47 -1.62 -0.74
CA ARG A 48 -11.00 -2.63 -1.70
C ARG A 48 -9.53 -2.98 -1.51
N PHE A 49 -8.66 -1.99 -1.28
CA PHE A 49 -7.25 -2.22 -1.02
C PHE A 49 -7.03 -3.02 0.27
N PHE A 50 -7.71 -2.65 1.35
CA PHE A 50 -7.66 -3.39 2.62
C PHE A 50 -8.18 -4.83 2.46
N LYS A 51 -9.31 -5.02 1.78
CA LYS A 51 -9.86 -6.37 1.51
C LYS A 51 -8.88 -7.23 0.73
N THR A 52 -8.18 -6.65 -0.24
CA THR A 52 -7.17 -7.35 -1.06
C THR A 52 -5.97 -7.78 -0.20
N LEU A 53 -5.49 -6.91 0.68
CA LEU A 53 -4.40 -7.23 1.61
C LEU A 53 -4.79 -8.35 2.59
N MET A 54 -6.02 -8.31 3.12
CA MET A 54 -6.54 -9.35 4.01
C MET A 54 -6.62 -10.72 3.34
N ILE A 55 -7.04 -10.76 2.07
CA ILE A 55 -7.05 -12.00 1.29
C ILE A 55 -5.61 -12.52 1.10
N LYS A 56 -4.65 -11.65 0.75
CA LYS A 56 -3.23 -12.04 0.62
C LYS A 56 -2.67 -12.59 1.92
N MET A 57 -2.93 -11.94 3.06
CA MET A 57 -2.49 -12.43 4.38
C MET A 57 -3.02 -13.83 4.69
N ARG A 58 -4.21 -14.20 4.19
CA ARG A 58 -4.80 -15.52 4.42
C ARG A 58 -4.11 -16.67 3.68
N PHE A 59 -3.23 -16.36 2.74
CA PHE A 59 -2.37 -17.35 2.07
C PHE A 59 -0.95 -17.39 2.66
N TYR A 60 -0.63 -16.47 3.57
CA TYR A 60 0.66 -16.41 4.27
C TYR A 60 0.66 -17.19 5.60
N PHE A 61 -0.52 -17.51 6.13
CA PHE A 61 -0.73 -18.38 7.29
C PHE A 61 -1.45 -19.64 6.84
#